data_AF-A0A225VHA1-F1
#
_entry.id   AF-A0A225VHA1-F1
#
_cell.length_a   1.000
_cell.length_b   1.000
_cell.length_c   1.000
_cell.angle_alpha   90.00
_cell.angle_beta   90.00
_cell.angle_gamma   90.00
#
_symmetry.space_group_name_H-M   'P 1'
#
loop_
_entity.id
_entity.type
_entity.pdbx_description
1 polymer ?
#
loop_
_entity_poly.entity_id
_entity_poly.type
_entity_poly.pdbx_seq_one_letter_code
_entity_poly.pdbx_strand_id
1 'polypeptide(L)'
;MGSSGAGKNTLMDVIAGRKNTGEETELAIRRCTGYCEQIDIHSETATFREALTFSAMLRQDNGIPMSDKIDSVNEIVNCWVFMTSLSTSCEEALWNS
;
A
#
# COMPACT_ATOMS: atom_id res chain seq x y z
N MET A 1 0.28 18.60 -9.77
CA MET A 1 -0.94 17.77 -9.84
C MET A 1 -1.54 17.93 -11.23
N GLY A 2 -1.74 16.83 -11.98
CA GLY A 2 -2.38 16.89 -13.30
C GLY A 2 -3.90 17.06 -13.20
N SER A 3 -4.54 17.57 -14.25
CA SER A 3 -5.98 17.80 -14.31
C SER A 3 -6.76 16.50 -14.09
N SER A 4 -7.87 16.59 -13.34
CA SER A 4 -8.80 15.47 -13.16
C SER A 4 -9.36 15.07 -14.53
N GLY A 5 -9.27 13.78 -14.87
CA GLY A 5 -9.71 13.26 -16.18
C GLY A 5 -8.60 13.08 -17.23
N ALA A 6 -7.34 13.44 -16.95
CA ALA A 6 -6.21 13.24 -17.88
C ALA A 6 -5.80 11.75 -18.08
N GLY A 7 -6.56 10.80 -17.53
CA GLY A 7 -6.27 9.38 -17.66
C GLY A 7 -5.15 8.86 -16.75
N LYS A 8 -4.67 9.62 -15.75
CA LYS A 8 -3.64 9.16 -14.79
C LYS A 8 -4.00 7.81 -14.15
N ASN A 9 -5.24 7.68 -13.67
CA ASN A 9 -5.72 6.42 -13.08
C ASN A 9 -5.85 5.32 -14.16
N THR A 10 -6.25 5.68 -15.38
CA THR A 10 -6.34 4.72 -16.50
C THR A 10 -4.97 4.21 -16.94
N LEU A 11 -3.94 5.05 -16.91
CA LEU A 11 -2.55 4.67 -17.18
C LEU A 11 -2.02 3.71 -16.11
N MET A 12 -2.29 3.99 -14.83
CA MET A 12 -1.91 3.09 -13.73
C MET A 12 -2.64 1.74 -13.83
N ASP A 13 -3.93 1.72 -14.20
CA ASP A 13 -4.69 0.48 -14.40
C ASP A 13 -4.14 -0.41 -15.53
N VAL A 14 -3.63 0.20 -16.61
CA VAL A 14 -3.01 -0.51 -17.74
C VAL A 14 -1.66 -1.09 -17.33
N ILE A 15 -0.82 -0.32 -16.62
CA ILE A 15 0.48 -0.81 -16.11
C ILE A 15 0.27 -1.96 -15.11
N ALA A 16 -0.71 -1.84 -14.23
CA ALA A 16 -1.10 -2.89 -13.28
C ALA A 16 -1.78 -4.09 -13.94
N GLY A 17 -2.09 -4.01 -15.24
CA GLY A 17 -2.60 -5.13 -16.04
C GLY A 17 -4.07 -5.49 -15.78
N ARG A 18 -4.89 -4.54 -15.30
CA ARG A 18 -6.34 -4.75 -15.13
C ARG A 18 -7.17 -4.38 -16.35
N LYS A 19 -6.62 -3.57 -17.26
CA LYS A 19 -7.24 -3.25 -18.55
C LYS A 19 -6.39 -3.88 -19.66
N ASN A 20 -7.02 -4.69 -20.51
CA ASN A 20 -6.36 -5.44 -21.60
C ASN A 20 -6.02 -4.58 -22.84
N THR A 21 -6.03 -3.26 -22.71
CA THR A 21 -5.68 -2.34 -23.81
C THR A 21 -4.19 -2.01 -23.75
N GLY A 22 -3.35 -2.86 -24.34
CA GLY A 22 -1.90 -2.69 -24.45
C GLY A 22 -1.15 -4.03 -24.41
N GLU A 23 0.13 -4.03 -24.81
CA GLU A 23 1.02 -5.20 -24.68
C GLU A 23 1.04 -5.68 -23.22
N GLU A 24 0.90 -7.00 -23.01
CA GLU A 24 0.85 -7.59 -21.68
C GLU A 24 2.12 -7.24 -20.89
N THR A 25 1.96 -6.51 -19.78
CA THR A 25 3.08 -6.21 -18.89
C THR A 25 3.62 -7.50 -18.29
N GLU A 26 4.94 -7.68 -18.47
CA GLU A 26 5.72 -8.82 -18.02
C GLU A 26 5.40 -9.19 -16.56
N LEU A 27 5.21 -10.48 -16.29
CA LEU A 27 4.84 -11.02 -14.97
C LEU A 27 5.78 -10.52 -13.84
N ALA A 28 7.02 -10.20 -14.17
CA ALA A 28 8.00 -9.60 -13.28
C ALA A 28 7.56 -8.23 -12.74
N ILE A 29 6.99 -7.36 -13.58
CA ILE A 29 6.50 -6.03 -13.18
C ILE A 29 5.35 -6.19 -12.18
N ARG A 30 4.45 -7.16 -12.40
CA ARG A 30 3.33 -7.44 -11.47
C ARG A 30 3.78 -7.98 -10.11
N ARG A 31 4.91 -8.69 -10.04
CA ARG A 31 5.45 -9.21 -8.76
C ARG A 31 6.31 -8.19 -8.01
N CYS A 32 6.94 -7.27 -8.72
CA CYS A 32 7.85 -6.28 -8.15
C CYS A 32 7.19 -4.93 -7.84
N THR A 33 5.95 -4.68 -8.29
CA THR A 33 5.25 -3.41 -8.09
C THR A 33 3.99 -3.56 -7.22
N GLY A 34 3.75 -2.60 -6.33
CA GLY A 34 2.53 -2.50 -5.53
C GLY A 34 1.60 -1.43 -6.11
N TYR A 35 0.36 -1.80 -6.44
CA TYR A 35 -0.69 -0.87 -6.85
C TYR A 35 -1.77 -0.79 -5.78
N CYS A 36 -2.06 0.42 -5.29
CA CYS A 36 -3.16 0.69 -4.38
C CYS A 36 -4.28 1.38 -5.14
N GLU A 37 -5.51 0.89 -4.99
CA GLU A 37 -6.69 1.53 -5.54
C GLU A 37 -7.07 2.79 -4.79
N GLN A 38 -7.88 3.63 -5.42
CA GLN A 38 -8.46 4.81 -4.77
C GLN A 38 -9.58 4.43 -3.78
N ILE A 39 -10.16 3.23 -3.92
CA ILE A 39 -11.18 2.69 -3.02
C ILE A 39 -10.50 1.66 -2.12
N ASP A 40 -10.76 1.75 -0.82
CA ASP A 40 -10.25 0.78 0.14
C ASP A 40 -10.99 -0.56 -0.02
N ILE A 41 -10.22 -1.60 -0.33
CA ILE A 41 -10.69 -2.99 -0.35
C ILE A 41 -10.16 -3.67 0.91
N HIS A 42 -10.96 -3.62 1.97
CA HIS A 42 -10.64 -4.25 3.25
C HIS A 42 -11.84 -5.06 3.76
N SER A 43 -11.57 -6.15 4.48
CA SER A 43 -12.62 -6.96 5.09
C SER A 43 -13.11 -6.28 6.36
N GLU A 44 -14.42 -5.97 6.45
CA GLU A 44 -15.02 -5.28 7.60
C GLU A 44 -14.84 -6.04 8.93
N THR A 45 -14.62 -7.36 8.90
CA THR A 45 -14.46 -8.20 10.09
C THR A 45 -13.01 -8.35 10.54
N ALA A 46 -12.04 -7.89 9.74
CA ALA A 46 -10.62 -7.99 10.07
C ALA A 46 -10.09 -6.66 10.64
N THR A 47 -9.24 -6.73 11.64
CA THR A 47 -8.47 -5.56 12.08
C THR A 47 -7.36 -5.23 11.07
N PHE A 48 -6.89 -3.98 11.09
CA PHE A 48 -5.76 -3.55 10.26
C PHE A 48 -4.51 -4.45 10.45
N ARG A 49 -4.23 -4.83 11.70
CA ARG A 49 -3.07 -5.68 12.01
C ARG A 49 -3.21 -7.08 11.43
N GLU A 50 -4.41 -7.65 11.46
CA GLU A 50 -4.69 -8.98 10.89
C GLU A 50 -4.55 -8.96 9.36
N ALA A 51 -5.07 -7.94 8.68
CA ALA A 51 -4.92 -7.81 7.23
C ALA A 51 -3.46 -7.62 6.79
N LEU A 52 -2.67 -6.84 7.54
CA LEU A 52 -1.23 -6.70 7.29
C LEU A 52 -0.48 -8.01 7.54
N THR A 53 -0.80 -8.73 8.62
CA THR A 53 -0.19 -10.03 8.93
C THR A 53 -0.50 -11.05 7.85
N PHE A 54 -1.76 -11.12 7.40
CA PHE A 54 -2.18 -11.98 6.31
C PHE A 54 -1.46 -11.64 4.99
N SER A 55 -1.32 -10.35 4.68
CA SER A 55 -0.59 -9.88 3.52
C SER A 55 0.90 -10.23 3.57
N ALA A 56 1.55 -10.06 4.73
CA ALA A 56 2.96 -10.42 4.93
C ALA A 56 3.17 -11.92 4.74
N MET A 57 2.29 -12.76 5.30
CA MET A 57 2.38 -14.22 5.16
C MET A 57 2.26 -14.70 3.72
N LEU A 58 1.39 -14.08 2.90
CA LEU A 58 1.17 -14.47 1.51
C LEU A 58 2.20 -13.90 0.53
N ARG A 59 2.74 -12.72 0.80
CA ARG A 59 3.65 -12.01 -0.11
C ARG A 59 5.12 -12.32 0.15
N GLN A 60 5.48 -12.68 1.38
CA GLN A 60 6.86 -13.04 1.73
C GLN A 60 7.10 -14.54 1.53
N ASP A 61 8.27 -14.88 1.02
CA ASP A 61 8.68 -16.27 0.75
C ASP A 61 8.59 -17.16 2.01
N ASN A 62 8.39 -18.46 1.81
CA ASN A 62 8.32 -19.45 2.87
C ASN A 62 9.66 -19.67 3.59
N GLY A 63 10.78 -19.25 2.99
CA GLY A 63 12.10 -19.30 3.62
C GLY A 63 12.30 -18.28 4.76
N ILE A 64 11.43 -17.27 4.86
CA ILE A 64 11.50 -16.25 5.92
C ILE A 64 10.75 -16.78 7.15
N PRO A 65 11.37 -16.79 8.35
CA PRO A 65 10.73 -17.28 9.55
C PRO A 65 9.56 -16.37 9.96
N MET A 66 8.56 -16.96 10.62
CA MET A 66 7.34 -16.25 10.99
C MET A 66 7.60 -15.05 11.93
N SER A 67 8.65 -15.10 12.75
CA SER A 67 9.09 -13.97 13.59
C SER A 67 9.37 -12.74 12.75
N ASP A 68 10.18 -12.89 11.70
CA ASP A 68 10.67 -11.77 10.89
C ASP A 68 9.53 -11.20 10.03
N LYS A 69 8.58 -12.05 9.61
CA LYS A 69 7.34 -11.61 8.95
C LYS A 69 6.49 -10.73 9.88
N ILE A 70 6.36 -11.12 11.14
CA ILE A 70 5.61 -10.38 12.15
C ILE A 70 6.33 -9.07 12.52
N ASP A 71 7.66 -9.10 12.62
CA ASP A 71 8.47 -7.92 12.91
C ASP A 71 8.36 -6.86 11.81
N SER A 72 8.33 -7.30 10.54
CA SER A 72 8.05 -6.42 9.39
C SER A 72 6.70 -5.70 9.53
N VAL A 73 5.67 -6.40 10.01
CA VAL A 73 4.33 -5.80 10.23
C VAL A 73 4.37 -4.79 11.38
N ASN A 74 5.07 -5.12 12.47
CA ASN A 74 5.22 -4.20 13.60
C ASN A 74 5.97 -2.92 13.19
N GLU A 75 7.01 -3.03 12.36
CA GLU A 75 7.73 -1.87 11.83
C GLU A 75 6.83 -0.95 10.99
N ILE A 76 6.01 -1.52 10.10
CA ILE A 76 5.04 -0.75 9.29
C ILE A 76 4.03 -0.02 10.18
N VAL A 77 3.47 -0.71 11.18
CA VAL A 77 2.51 -0.11 12.12
C VAL A 77 3.17 1.03 12.92
N ASN A 78 4.40 0.82 13.40
CA ASN A 78 5.14 1.85 14.13
C ASN A 78 5.45 3.07 13.26
N CYS A 79 5.86 2.84 12.01
CA CYS A 79 6.10 3.92 11.04
C CYS A 79 4.83 4.73 10.79
N TRP A 80 3.68 4.06 10.62
CA TRP A 80 2.38 4.72 10.49
C TRP A 80 2.01 5.56 11.71
N VAL A 81 2.17 5.02 12.93
CA VAL A 81 1.91 5.75 14.17
C VAL A 81 2.80 7.00 14.27
N PHE A 82 4.08 6.87 13.88
CA PHE A 82 5.01 7.98 13.84
C PHE A 82 4.60 9.06 12.82
N MET A 83 4.17 8.66 11.62
CA MET A 83 3.67 9.60 10.60
C MET A 83 2.41 10.32 11.06
N THR A 84 1.49 9.65 11.76
CA THR A 84 0.30 10.28 12.35
C THR A 84 0.71 11.31 13.40
N SER A 85 1.64 10.96 14.31
CA SER A 85 2.16 11.91 15.30
C SER A 85 2.85 13.12 14.66
N LEU A 86 3.60 12.92 13.58
CA LEU A 86 4.23 14.00 12.82
C LEU A 86 3.19 14.90 12.14
N SER A 87 2.12 14.33 11.60
CA SER A 87 1.04 15.13 11.00
C SER A 87 0.36 16.02 12.03
N THR A 88 0.09 15.50 13.23
CA THR A 88 -0.50 16.28 14.33
C THR A 88 0.44 17.40 14.80
N SER A 89 1.73 17.13 14.94
CA SER A 89 2.71 18.18 15.30
C SER A 89 2.90 19.24 14.20
N CYS A 90 2.86 18.86 12.92
CA CYS A 90 2.87 19.82 11.82
C CYS A 90 1.60 20.68 11.78
N GLU A 91 0.44 20.11 12.09
CA GLU A 91 -0.83 20.83 12.13
C GLU A 91 -0.89 21.82 13.29
N GLU A 92 -0.37 21.44 14.46
CA GLU A 92 -0.18 22.36 15.60
C GLU A 92 0.84 23.47 15.32
N ALA A 93 1.93 23.17 14.58
CA ALA A 93 2.91 24.18 14.18
C ALA A 93 2.36 25.18 13.17
N LEU A 94 1.43 24.76 12.29
CA LEU A 94 0.76 25.63 11.33
C LEU A 94 -0.32 26.52 11.95
N TRP A 95 -0.94 26.09 13.06
CA TRP A 95 -1.95 26.87 13.78
C TRP A 95 -1.38 27.88 14.80
N ASN A 96 -0.12 27.71 15.21
CA ASN A 96 0.57 28.61 16.14
C ASN A 96 1.48 29.65 15.45
N SER A 97 1.34 29.84 14.13
CA SER A 97 2.01 30.88 13.34
C SER A 97 1.00 31.83 12.72
#